data_AF-A0A6M1ZV59-F1
#
_entry.id   AF-A0A6M1ZV59-F1
#
_cell.length_a   1.000
_cell.length_b   1.000
_cell.length_c   1.000
_cell.angle_alpha   90.00
_cell.angle_beta   90.00
_cell.angle_gamma   90.00
#
_symmetry.space_group_name_H-M   'P 1'
#
loop_
_entity.id
_entity.type
_entity.pdbx_description
1 polymer ?
#
loop_
_entity_poly.entity_id
_entity_poly.type
_entity_poly.pdbx_seq_one_letter_code
_entity_poly.pdbx_strand_id
1 'polypeptide(L)' 'MLTTKENIWGSFLDFIKKRISKTEFQNWFKPIKLIEEKDNKLTLQVPNIIIQQYLLDIYKEYLCSFY' A
#
# COMPACT_ATOMS: atom_id res chain seq x y z
N MET A 1 -23.88 -0.18 -7.59
CA MET A 1 -22.54 0.45 -7.70
C MET A 1 -21.78 0.02 -6.46
N LEU A 2 -20.67 -0.71 -6.61
CA LEU A 2 -19.98 -1.38 -5.50
C LEU A 2 -19.39 -0.31 -4.58
N THR A 3 -19.98 -0.14 -3.41
CA THR A 3 -19.43 0.65 -2.31
C THR A 3 -18.18 -0.07 -1.78
N THR A 4 -17.03 0.19 -2.39
CA THR A 4 -15.75 -0.22 -1.81
C THR A 4 -15.65 0.53 -0.48
N LYS A 5 -15.72 -0.18 0.65
CA LYS A 5 -15.31 0.38 1.95
C LYS A 5 -13.94 1.03 1.72
N GLU A 6 -13.88 2.35 1.81
CA GLU A 6 -12.63 3.10 1.79
C GLU A 6 -11.82 2.65 3.00
N ASN A 7 -10.94 1.69 2.78
CA ASN A 7 -9.95 1.24 3.73
C ASN A 7 -8.69 2.06 3.50
N ILE A 8 -7.90 2.24 4.56
CA ILE A 8 -6.68 3.05 4.60
C ILE A 8 -5.72 2.62 3.49
N TRP A 9 -5.61 1.32 3.22
CA TRP A 9 -4.78 0.81 2.12
C TRP A 9 -5.25 1.27 0.75
N GLY A 10 -6.55 1.21 0.48
CA GLY A 10 -7.15 1.72 -0.76
C GLY A 10 -6.83 3.19 -0.98
N SER A 11 -7.04 4.02 0.05
CA SER A 11 -6.72 5.45 0.01
C SER A 11 -5.23 5.71 -0.23
N PHE A 12 -4.35 4.93 0.40
CA PHE A 12 -2.91 4.99 0.17
C PHE A 12 -2.52 4.59 -1.26
N LEU A 13 -3.14 3.55 -1.83
CA LEU A 13 -2.89 3.14 -3.22
C LEU A 13 -3.32 4.22 -4.21
N ASP A 14 -4.47 4.85 -4.01
CA ASP A 14 -4.93 5.96 -4.85
C ASP A 14 -4.05 7.21 -4.73
N PHE A 15 -3.52 7.46 -3.53
CA PHE A 15 -2.56 8.53 -3.28
C PHE A 15 -1.24 8.27 -4.02
N ILE A 16 -0.64 7.08 -3.87
CA ILE A 16 0.69 6.81 -4.42
C ILE A 16 0.67 6.62 -5.93
N LYS A 17 -0.40 6.05 -6.48
CA LYS A 17 -0.58 5.85 -7.92
C LYS A 17 -0.57 7.15 -8.73
N LYS A 18 -0.86 8.29 -8.09
CA LYS A 18 -0.78 9.63 -8.70
C LYS A 18 0.63 10.24 -8.67
N ARG A 19 1.55 9.66 -7.89
CA ARG A 19 2.92 10.17 -7.67
C ARG A 19 4.00 9.37 -8.39
N ILE A 20 3.73 8.10 -8.67
CA ILE A 20 4.71 7.19 -9.26
C ILE A 20 4.30 6.73 -10.65
N SER A 21 5.26 6.22 -11.41
CA SER A 21 4.99 5.68 -12.74
C SER A 21 4.11 4.42 -12.67
N LYS A 22 3.30 4.19 -13.71
CA LYS A 22 2.48 2.97 -13.83
C LYS A 22 3.30 1.68 -13.68
N THR A 23 4.50 1.65 -14.25
CA THR A 23 5.41 0.50 -14.15
C THR A 23 5.86 0.27 -12.72
N GLU A 24 6.23 1.34 -12.02
CA GLU A 24 6.66 1.28 -10.62
C GLU A 24 5.54 0.78 -9.71
N PHE A 25 4.33 1.32 -9.89
CA PHE A 25 3.14 0.83 -9.18
C PHE A 25 2.90 -0.66 -9.42
N GLN A 26 3.02 -1.11 -10.68
CA GLN A 26 2.81 -2.52 -11.01
C GLN A 26 3.86 -3.47 -10.44
N ASN A 27 5.10 -3.02 -10.30
CA ASN A 27 6.18 -3.85 -9.79
C ASN A 27 6.16 -3.95 -8.26
N TRP A 28 5.87 -2.83 -7.57
CA TRP A 28 6.05 -2.76 -6.12
C TRP A 28 4.75 -2.83 -5.32
N PHE A 29 3.63 -2.31 -5.86
CA PHE A 29 2.37 -2.18 -5.10
C PHE A 29 1.32 -3.20 -5.52
N LYS A 30 1.19 -3.47 -6.83
CA LYS A 30 0.23 -4.45 -7.36
C LYS A 30 0.31 -5.86 -6.73
N PRO A 31 1.49 -6.42 -6.38
CA PRO A 31 1.53 -7.74 -5.77
C PRO A 31 1.21 -7.73 -4.26
N ILE A 32 1.10 -6.56 -3.62
CA ILE A 32 0.78 -6.43 -2.20
C ILE A 32 -0.73 -6.57 -1.99
N LYS A 33 -1.12 -7.35 -0.98
CA LYS A 33 -2.53 -7.56 -0.62
C LYS A 33 -2.81 -7.11 0.81
N LEU A 34 -3.94 -6.46 1.02
CA LEU A 34 -4.47 -6.19 2.35
C LEU A 34 -5.00 -7.50 2.95
N ILE A 35 -4.51 -7.87 4.12
CA ILE A 35 -4.95 -9.07 4.86
C ILE A 35 -5.93 -8.68 5.95
N GLU A 36 -5.61 -7.63 6.70
CA GLU A 36 -6.44 -7.15 7.79
C GLU A 36 -6.26 -5.65 7.99
N GLU A 37 -7.36 -4.97 8.32
CA GLU A 37 -7.38 -3.60 8.82
C GLU A 37 -8.19 -3.58 10.11
N LYS A 38 -7.54 -3.34 11.25
CA LYS A 38 -8.20 -3.37 12.55
C LYS A 38 -7.45 -2.56 13.60
N ASP A 39 -8.16 -1.86 14.49
CA ASP A 39 -7.57 -1.12 15.64
C ASP A 39 -6.51 -0.09 15.22
N ASN A 40 -6.75 0.59 14.10
CA ASN A 40 -5.70 1.29 13.39
C ASN A 40 -4.45 0.39 13.36
N LYS A 41 -4.51 -0.78 12.72
CA LYS A 41 -3.35 -1.57 12.24
C LYS A 41 -3.64 -2.07 10.84
N LEU A 42 -2.67 -1.92 9.94
CA LEU A 42 -2.74 -2.42 8.57
C LEU A 42 -1.80 -3.61 8.42
N THR A 43 -2.35 -4.79 8.16
CA THR A 43 -1.59 -6.01 7.92
C THR A 43 -1.56 -6.29 6.43
N LEU A 44 -0.38 -6.18 5.82
CA LEU A 44 -0.17 -6.38 4.38
C LEU A 44 0.59 -7.68 4.12
N GLN A 45 0.13 -8.45 3.15
CA GLN A 45 0.89 -9.56 2.57
C GLN A 45 1.75 -9.04 1.43
N VAL A 46 3.04 -9.30 1.54
CA VAL A 46 4.06 -8.98 0.53
C VAL A 46 4.61 -10.29 -0.03
N PRO A 47 4.82 -10.43 -1.35
CA PRO A 47 5.25 -11.71 -1.94
C PRO A 47 6.68 -12.11 -1.59
N ASN A 48 7.56 -11.14 -1.25
CA ASN A 48 8.94 -11.40 -0.87
C ASN A 48 9.52 -10.26 0.00
N ILE A 49 10.65 -10.54 0.66
CA ILE A 49 11.34 -9.59 1.54
C ILE A 49 11.90 -8.36 0.80
N ILE A 50 12.24 -8.49 -0.49
CA ILE A 50 12.79 -7.39 -1.29
C ILE A 50 11.76 -6.28 -1.47
N ILE A 51 10.52 -6.64 -1.79
CA ILE A 51 9.42 -5.68 -1.94
C ILE A 51 9.10 -5.05 -0.58
N GLN A 52 9.14 -5.82 0.50
CA GLN A 52 8.92 -5.28 1.84
C GLN A 52 9.99 -4.24 2.20
N GLN A 53 11.27 -4.56 1.95
CA GLN A 53 12.37 -3.65 2.23
C GLN A 53 12.28 -2.39 1.37
N TYR A 54 12.00 -2.52 0.06
CA TYR A 54 11.81 -1.38 -0.83
C TYR A 54 10.66 -0.47 -0.37
N LEU A 55 9.54 -1.07 0.04
CA LEU A 55 8.39 -0.32 0.53
C LEU A 55 8.74 0.47 1.81
N LEU A 56 9.48 -0.13 2.74
CA LEU A 56 9.90 0.52 3.98
C LEU A 56 11.05 1.51 3.80
N ASP A 57 11.88 1.37 2.76
CA ASP A 57 12.97 2.29 2.48
C ASP A 57 12.45 3.57 1.80
N ILE A 58 11.59 3.40 0.79
CA ILE A 58 11.13 4.50 -0.06
C ILE A 58 9.81 5.12 0.45
N TYR A 59 8.90 4.31 0.98
CA TYR A 59 7.52 4.74 1.27
C TYR A 59 7.16 4.76 2.75
N LYS A 60 8.11 4.50 3.65
CA LYS A 60 7.85 4.53 5.10
C LYS A 60 7.30 5.85 5.58
N GLU A 61 7.83 6.98 5.10
CA GLU A 61 7.30 8.30 5.48
C GLU A 61 5.85 8.48 5.05
N TYR A 62 5.52 8.08 3.81
CA TYR A 62 4.14 8.12 3.32
C TYR A 62 3.22 7.17 4.09
N LEU A 63 3.68 5.97 4.43
CA LEU A 63 2.92 5.01 5.23
C LEU A 63 2.63 5.53 6.64
N CYS A 64 3.63 6.13 7.30
CA CYS A 64 3.45 6.74 8.62
C CYS A 64 2.49 7.94 8.59
N SER A 65 2.41 8.69 7.49
CA SER A 65 1.49 9.83 7.39
C SER A 65 0.00 9.45 7.31
N PHE A 66 -0.32 8.18 7.01
CA PHE A 66 -1.70 7.69 7.00
C PHE A 66 -2.13 7.16 8.39
N TYR A 67 -1.32 7.45 9.42
CA TYR A 67 -1.44 6.96 10.79
C TYR A 67 -1.33 8.03 11.86
#